data_AF-A0A7S2NBW3-F1
#
_entry.id   AF-A0A7S2NBW3-F1
#
_cell.length_a   1.000
_cell.length_b   1.000
_cell.length_c   1.000
_cell.angle_alpha   90.00
_cell.angle_beta   90.00
_cell.angle_gamma   90.00
#
_symmetry.space_group_name_H-M   'P 1'
#
loop_
_entity.id
_entity.type
_entity.pdbx_description
1 polymer ?
#
loop_
_entity_poly.entity_id
_entity_poly.type
_entity_poly.pdbx_seq_one_letter_code
_entity_poly.pdbx_strand_id
1 'polypeptide(L)'
;SLAGNAIWASGVFTKREVVDERGSKAFEDYEQMMPIITNLTAQLHGNIYADAYSDAFLASMDLTNKLGSILESVTLKTNYPASNYLQRQFQQVAKLIAAREGRLAERDFFFINTGGWDHHRDMKANLNNMFGLVDGALNGFVAEMKAQKIWNNVVVASSSEFARTLDSN
;
A
#
# COMPACT_ATOMS: atom_id res chain seq x y z
N SER A 1 -2.12 -19.04 38.06
CA SER A 1 -1.29 -18.04 37.37
C SER A 1 -0.71 -18.68 36.12
N LEU A 2 -1.35 -18.41 34.99
CA LEU A 2 -0.91 -18.70 33.63
C LEU A 2 -1.45 -17.51 32.84
N ALA A 3 -0.67 -16.43 32.87
CA ALA A 3 -0.93 -15.21 32.11
C ALA A 3 -0.78 -15.56 30.62
N GLY A 4 -1.88 -15.98 30.00
CA GLY A 4 -1.91 -16.40 28.61
C GLY A 4 -2.10 -15.21 27.68
N ASN A 5 -1.03 -14.44 27.46
CA ASN A 5 -0.95 -13.57 26.30
C ASN A 5 -0.51 -14.44 25.12
N ALA A 6 -1.45 -14.90 24.30
CA ALA A 6 -1.15 -15.57 23.05
C ALA A 6 -2.35 -15.50 22.12
N ILE A 7 -2.75 -14.29 21.72
CA ILE A 7 -3.87 -14.16 20.80
C ILE A 7 -3.52 -14.80 19.46
N TRP A 8 -2.30 -14.64 18.92
CA TRP A 8 -1.73 -15.54 17.91
C TRP A 8 -0.21 -15.47 17.97
N ALA A 9 0.47 -16.62 17.91
CA ALA A 9 1.93 -16.68 17.81
C ALA A 9 2.43 -15.76 16.69
N SER A 10 2.97 -14.60 17.06
CA SER A 10 3.51 -13.59 16.16
C SER A 10 4.77 -14.15 15.50
N GLY A 11 4.61 -14.72 14.31
CA GLY A 11 5.72 -15.00 13.41
C GLY A 11 6.19 -13.72 12.75
N VAL A 12 7.40 -13.29 13.11
CA VAL A 12 8.29 -12.31 12.43
C VAL A 12 7.62 -11.02 11.92
N PHE A 13 7.76 -9.95 12.71
CA PHE A 13 7.87 -8.51 12.37
C PHE A 13 7.43 -8.07 10.96
N THR A 14 6.18 -8.31 10.56
CA THR A 14 5.63 -7.76 9.32
C THR A 14 4.36 -6.98 9.63
N LYS A 15 4.48 -5.64 9.60
CA LYS A 15 3.36 -4.72 9.77
C LYS A 15 2.72 -4.49 8.41
N ARG A 16 1.50 -4.98 8.21
CA ARG A 16 0.75 -4.80 6.96
C ARG A 16 0.01 -3.46 7.01
N GLU A 17 0.15 -2.67 5.97
CA GLU A 17 -0.49 -1.37 5.84
C GLU A 17 -1.15 -1.31 4.47
N VAL A 18 -2.41 -0.88 4.41
CA VAL A 18 -3.15 -0.72 3.16
C VAL A 18 -3.16 0.76 2.80
N VAL A 19 -2.57 1.08 1.66
CA VAL A 19 -2.55 2.43 1.09
C VAL A 19 -3.21 2.35 -0.28
N ASP A 20 -4.25 3.16 -0.48
CA ASP A 20 -4.98 3.22 -1.74
C ASP A 20 -4.26 4.12 -2.76
N GLU A 21 -4.62 4.10 -4.05
CA GLU A 21 -3.92 4.91 -5.07
C GLU A 21 -4.02 6.42 -4.81
N ARG A 22 -5.03 6.82 -4.04
CA ARG A 22 -5.27 8.22 -3.61
C ARG A 22 -4.46 8.60 -2.36
N GLY A 23 -3.75 7.64 -1.75
CA GLY A 23 -3.04 7.75 -0.48
C GLY A 23 -3.79 7.02 0.63
N SER A 24 -3.23 7.05 1.84
CA SER A 24 -3.99 6.64 3.03
C SER A 24 -4.95 7.77 3.35
N LYS A 25 -6.25 7.58 3.10
CA LYS A 25 -7.24 8.44 3.71
C LYS A 25 -7.22 8.16 5.21
N ALA A 26 -6.69 9.11 5.99
CA ALA A 26 -6.98 9.14 7.41
C ALA A 26 -8.52 9.13 7.59
N PHE A 27 -9.00 8.56 8.70
CA PHE A 27 -10.43 8.59 8.97
C PHE A 27 -10.88 10.05 9.08
N GLU A 28 -11.91 10.41 8.31
CA GLU A 28 -12.59 11.70 8.48
C GLU A 28 -13.08 11.78 9.93
N ASP A 29 -12.83 12.92 10.58
CA ASP A 29 -13.15 13.15 11.99
C ASP A 29 -12.51 12.17 13.01
N TYR A 30 -11.33 11.62 12.70
CA TYR A 30 -10.58 10.72 13.59
C TYR A 30 -10.59 11.16 15.07
N GLU A 31 -10.19 12.39 15.34
CA GLU A 31 -10.11 12.96 16.70
C GLU A 31 -11.48 12.96 17.41
N GLN A 32 -12.58 13.13 16.68
CA GLN A 32 -13.93 13.14 17.24
C GLN A 32 -14.47 11.71 17.45
N MET A 33 -14.14 10.78 16.55
CA MET A 33 -14.64 9.41 16.59
C MET A 33 -13.86 8.50 17.54
N MET A 34 -12.56 8.73 17.72
CA MET A 34 -11.70 7.85 18.53
C MET A 34 -12.16 7.64 19.97
N PRO A 35 -12.65 8.66 20.71
CA PRO A 35 -13.19 8.44 22.05
C PRO A 35 -14.40 7.48 22.07
N ILE A 36 -15.28 7.58 21.07
CA ILE A 36 -16.46 6.72 20.94
C ILE A 36 -16.03 5.29 20.62
N ILE A 37 -15.15 5.14 19.64
CA ILE A 37 -14.65 3.84 19.18
C ILE A 37 -13.92 3.15 20.33
N THR A 38 -13.02 3.85 21.01
CA THR A 38 -12.27 3.32 22.16
C THR A 38 -13.21 2.82 23.25
N ASN A 39 -14.27 3.56 23.56
CA ASN A 39 -15.27 3.14 24.54
C ASN A 39 -16.03 1.87 24.11
N LEU A 40 -16.41 1.77 22.82
CA LEU A 40 -17.06 0.58 22.28
C LEU A 40 -16.14 -0.64 22.32
N THR A 41 -14.89 -0.49 21.89
CA THR A 41 -13.91 -1.59 21.81
C THR A 41 -13.32 -1.98 23.16
N ALA A 42 -13.44 -1.13 24.19
CA ALA A 42 -13.02 -1.45 25.56
C ALA A 42 -13.99 -2.41 26.28
N GLN A 43 -15.18 -2.66 25.73
CA GLN A 43 -16.12 -3.62 26.30
C GLN A 43 -15.62 -5.04 26.05
N LEU A 44 -15.32 -5.77 27.13
CA LEU A 44 -15.00 -7.19 27.06
C LEU A 44 -16.30 -7.98 26.91
N HIS A 45 -16.42 -8.75 25.84
CA HIS A 45 -17.62 -9.54 25.55
C HIS A 45 -17.55 -10.97 26.08
N GLY A 46 -16.49 -11.32 26.81
CA GLY A 46 -16.23 -12.68 27.31
C GLY A 46 -15.94 -13.69 26.19
N ASN A 47 -15.76 -13.20 24.96
CA ASN A 47 -15.41 -13.97 23.78
C ASN A 47 -14.06 -13.48 23.26
N ILE A 48 -13.04 -14.32 23.40
CA ILE A 48 -11.66 -14.05 22.98
C ILE A 48 -11.55 -13.59 21.52
N TYR A 49 -12.42 -14.05 20.62
CA TYR A 49 -12.40 -13.62 19.22
C TYR A 49 -12.93 -12.21 19.03
N ALA A 50 -13.96 -11.83 19.79
CA ALA A 50 -14.53 -10.48 19.74
C ALA A 50 -13.53 -9.46 20.33
N ASP A 51 -12.92 -9.82 21.47
CA ASP A 51 -11.94 -8.96 22.13
C ASP A 51 -10.67 -8.79 21.25
N ALA A 52 -10.18 -9.88 20.65
CA ALA A 52 -9.05 -9.82 19.70
C ALA A 52 -9.35 -8.99 18.44
N TYR A 53 -10.59 -9.05 17.95
CA TYR A 53 -11.01 -8.23 16.81
C TYR A 53 -11.04 -6.75 17.18
N SER A 54 -11.58 -6.40 18.35
CA SER A 54 -11.60 -5.02 18.86
C SER A 54 -10.18 -4.44 18.98
N ASP A 55 -9.24 -5.22 19.51
CA ASP A 55 -7.83 -4.82 19.61
C ASP A 55 -7.20 -4.62 18.22
N ALA A 56 -7.41 -5.56 17.29
CA ALA A 56 -6.89 -5.47 15.93
C ALA A 56 -7.48 -4.27 15.16
N PHE A 57 -8.76 -3.98 15.39
CA PHE A 57 -9.46 -2.86 14.78
C PHE A 57 -8.91 -1.52 15.26
N LEU A 58 -8.77 -1.32 16.58
CA LEU A 58 -8.15 -0.13 17.16
C LEU A 58 -6.74 0.08 16.62
N ALA A 59 -5.92 -0.97 16.65
CA ALA A 59 -4.56 -0.91 16.14
C ALA A 59 -4.52 -0.52 14.66
N SER A 60 -5.46 -1.02 13.84
CA SER A 60 -5.56 -0.65 12.43
C SER A 60 -5.96 0.83 12.23
N MET A 61 -6.81 1.38 13.10
CA MET A 61 -7.21 2.79 13.04
C MET A 61 -6.07 3.74 13.36
N ASP A 62 -5.38 3.51 14.49
CA ASP A 62 -4.20 4.29 14.91
C ASP A 62 -3.13 4.28 13.81
N LEU A 63 -2.91 3.11 13.23
CA LEU A 63 -1.93 2.89 12.19
C LEU A 63 -2.29 3.67 10.91
N THR A 64 -3.54 3.58 10.47
CA THR A 64 -4.02 4.27 9.27
C THR A 64 -3.90 5.79 9.42
N ASN A 65 -4.27 6.35 10.59
CA ASN A 65 -4.16 7.78 10.84
C ASN A 65 -2.70 8.26 10.91
N LYS A 66 -1.84 7.51 11.61
CA LYS A 66 -0.40 7.80 11.67
C LYS A 66 0.24 7.74 10.27
N LEU A 67 -0.13 6.77 9.46
CA LEU A 67 0.36 6.69 8.08
C LEU A 67 -0.16 7.84 7.21
N GLY A 68 -1.43 8.22 7.37
CA GLY A 68 -2.05 9.41 6.78
C GLY A 68 -1.22 10.65 6.96
N SER A 69 -1.02 11.05 8.21
CA SER A 69 -0.23 12.23 8.57
C SER A 69 1.20 12.18 8.04
N ILE A 70 1.86 11.02 8.09
CA ILE A 70 3.21 10.85 7.53
C ILE A 70 3.20 11.08 6.01
N LEU A 71 2.29 10.45 5.28
CA LEU A 71 2.25 10.54 3.81
C LEU A 71 1.81 11.92 3.30
N GLU A 72 1.01 12.67 4.06
CA GLU A 72 0.66 14.06 3.75
C GLU A 72 1.85 15.01 3.87
N SER A 73 2.75 14.76 4.82
CA SER A 73 3.96 15.58 5.00
C SER A 73 5.04 15.34 3.95
N VAL A 74 4.91 14.29 3.14
CA VAL A 74 5.94 13.84 2.21
C VAL A 74 5.83 14.55 0.87
N THR A 75 6.87 15.31 0.55
CA THR A 75 7.05 15.93 -0.77
C THR A 75 8.05 15.13 -1.60
N LEU A 76 7.63 14.73 -2.80
CA LEU A 76 8.48 14.05 -3.78
C LEU A 76 9.51 15.01 -4.38
N LYS A 77 10.63 14.48 -4.87
CA LYS A 77 11.77 15.26 -5.38
C LYS A 77 11.60 15.67 -6.85
N THR A 78 10.69 15.03 -7.57
CA THR A 78 10.38 15.29 -8.97
C THR A 78 8.94 15.78 -9.14
N ASN A 79 8.64 16.31 -10.33
CA ASN A 79 7.27 16.49 -10.79
C ASN A 79 6.67 15.13 -11.17
N TYR A 80 6.34 14.33 -10.15
CA TYR A 80 5.97 12.93 -10.33
C TYR A 80 4.69 12.78 -11.18
N PRO A 81 4.70 12.00 -12.27
CA PRO A 81 3.52 11.83 -13.12
C PRO A 81 2.47 10.97 -12.42
N ALA A 82 1.21 11.42 -12.43
CA ALA A 82 0.10 10.76 -11.73
C ALA A 82 -1.21 10.71 -12.56
N SER A 83 -1.10 10.70 -13.90
CA SER A 83 -2.26 10.85 -14.79
C SER A 83 -3.12 9.58 -14.87
N ASN A 84 -2.55 8.41 -14.63
CA ASN A 84 -3.27 7.13 -14.67
C ASN A 84 -3.17 6.34 -13.34
N TYR A 85 -3.96 5.28 -13.23
CA TYR A 85 -4.08 4.47 -12.03
C TYR A 85 -2.76 3.82 -11.60
N LEU A 86 -2.00 3.26 -12.55
CA LEU A 86 -0.73 2.62 -12.28
C LEU A 86 0.32 3.63 -11.80
N GLN A 87 0.39 4.79 -12.44
CA GLN A 87 1.25 5.90 -12.01
C GLN A 87 0.93 6.36 -10.58
N ARG A 88 -0.35 6.47 -10.22
CA ARG A 88 -0.76 6.83 -8.86
C ARG A 88 -0.33 5.78 -7.83
N GLN A 89 -0.46 4.49 -8.12
CA GLN A 89 0.05 3.44 -7.23
C GLN A 89 1.56 3.55 -7.01
N PHE A 90 2.35 3.69 -8.09
CA PHE A 90 3.79 3.88 -7.99
C PHE A 90 4.17 5.18 -7.25
N GLN A 91 3.36 6.25 -7.40
CA GLN A 91 3.53 7.49 -6.64
C GLN A 91 3.38 7.26 -5.14
N GLN A 92 2.38 6.48 -4.70
CA GLN A 92 2.21 6.16 -3.29
C GLN A 92 3.37 5.36 -2.74
N VAL A 93 3.86 4.38 -3.50
CA VAL A 93 5.08 3.64 -3.13
C VAL A 93 6.27 4.58 -3.02
N ALA A 94 6.42 5.54 -3.94
CA ALA A 94 7.49 6.53 -3.88
C ALA A 94 7.40 7.43 -2.63
N LYS A 95 6.18 7.78 -2.19
CA LYS A 95 5.95 8.52 -0.94
C LYS A 95 6.26 7.67 0.30
N LEU A 96 5.85 6.40 0.31
CA LEU A 96 6.15 5.47 1.39
C LEU A 96 7.67 5.29 1.55
N ILE A 97 8.39 5.15 0.44
CA ILE A 97 9.85 5.07 0.43
C ILE A 97 10.48 6.38 0.92
N ALA A 98 9.95 7.54 0.55
CA ALA A 98 10.43 8.83 1.05
C ALA A 98 10.20 8.97 2.57
N ALA A 99 9.12 8.40 3.10
CA ALA A 99 8.77 8.41 4.52
C ALA A 99 9.54 7.39 5.38
N ARG A 100 10.39 6.55 4.79
CA ARG A 100 11.02 5.38 5.45
C ARG A 100 11.71 5.70 6.79
N GLU A 101 12.38 6.84 6.89
CA GLU A 101 13.11 7.25 8.10
C GLU A 101 12.13 7.54 9.26
N GLY A 102 11.05 8.27 8.99
CA GLY A 102 9.99 8.54 9.98
C GLY A 102 9.18 7.30 10.36
N ARG A 103 9.13 6.30 9.48
CA ARG A 103 8.50 4.99 9.72
C ARG A 103 9.43 4.00 10.42
N LEU A 104 10.74 4.29 10.51
CA LEU A 104 11.78 3.34 10.95
C LEU A 104 11.75 2.03 10.13
N ALA A 105 11.46 2.13 8.83
CA ALA A 105 11.36 0.96 7.96
C ALA A 105 12.74 0.53 7.46
N GLU A 106 13.20 -0.66 7.89
CA GLU A 106 14.45 -1.26 7.41
C GLU A 106 14.29 -2.00 6.09
N ARG A 107 13.13 -2.65 5.88
CA ARG A 107 12.76 -3.36 4.67
C ARG A 107 11.25 -3.29 4.47
N ASP A 108 10.83 -2.67 3.38
CA ASP A 108 9.44 -2.66 2.96
C ASP A 108 9.23 -3.58 1.75
N PHE A 109 8.03 -4.15 1.65
CA PHE A 109 7.57 -4.87 0.48
C PHE A 109 6.25 -4.27 0.03
N PHE A 110 6.18 -3.89 -1.25
CA PHE A 110 5.01 -3.24 -1.83
C PHE A 110 4.43 -4.09 -2.96
N PHE A 111 3.11 -4.17 -3.01
CA PHE A 111 2.38 -4.79 -4.11
C PHE A 111 1.71 -3.70 -4.95
N ILE A 112 1.92 -3.77 -6.26
CA ILE A 112 1.24 -2.93 -7.24
C ILE A 112 0.52 -3.88 -8.20
N ASN A 113 -0.73 -3.58 -8.51
CA ASN A 113 -1.53 -4.40 -9.42
C ASN A 113 -2.05 -3.56 -10.59
N THR A 114 -2.07 -4.16 -11.78
CA THR A 114 -2.70 -3.56 -12.96
C THR A 114 -3.41 -4.64 -13.76
N GLY A 115 -4.74 -4.54 -13.81
CA GLY A 115 -5.59 -5.43 -14.60
C GLY A 115 -5.77 -4.95 -16.05
N GLY A 116 -6.65 -5.62 -16.78
CA GLY A 116 -7.07 -5.21 -18.12
C GLY A 116 -6.31 -5.85 -19.29
N TRP A 117 -5.51 -6.89 -19.04
CA TRP A 117 -4.63 -7.52 -20.04
C TRP A 117 -5.30 -8.61 -20.91
N ASP A 118 -6.51 -9.06 -20.58
CA ASP A 118 -7.21 -10.11 -21.32
C ASP A 118 -7.96 -9.56 -22.55
N HIS A 119 -7.20 -9.21 -23.59
CA HIS A 119 -7.76 -8.68 -24.83
C HIS A 119 -8.12 -9.80 -25.81
N HIS A 120 -9.41 -9.87 -26.17
CA HIS A 120 -9.95 -10.83 -27.16
C HIS A 120 -10.07 -10.25 -28.58
N ARG A 121 -9.82 -8.94 -28.75
CA ARG A 121 -9.81 -8.23 -30.04
C ARG A 121 -8.73 -7.15 -30.01
N ASP A 122 -8.24 -6.76 -31.19
CA ASP A 122 -7.22 -5.70 -31.37
C ASP A 122 -6.02 -5.85 -30.43
N MET A 123 -5.64 -7.10 -30.13
CA MET A 123 -4.69 -7.45 -29.07
C MET A 123 -3.38 -6.66 -29.18
N LYS A 124 -2.82 -6.52 -30.39
CA LYS A 124 -1.57 -5.79 -30.62
C LYS A 124 -1.66 -4.31 -30.22
N ALA A 125 -2.73 -3.63 -30.64
CA ALA A 125 -2.92 -2.22 -30.35
C ALA A 125 -3.18 -2.01 -28.84
N ASN A 126 -4.01 -2.87 -28.25
CA ASN A 126 -4.31 -2.81 -26.82
C ASN A 126 -3.07 -3.09 -25.95
N LEU A 127 -2.29 -4.13 -26.28
CA LEU A 127 -1.03 -4.42 -25.58
C LEU A 127 -0.03 -3.28 -25.72
N ASN A 128 0.10 -2.68 -26.90
CA ASN A 128 0.98 -1.53 -27.08
C ASN A 128 0.60 -0.35 -26.15
N ASN A 129 -0.71 -0.08 -26.00
CA ASN A 129 -1.20 0.92 -25.07
C ASN A 129 -0.90 0.54 -23.61
N MET A 130 -1.15 -0.72 -23.21
CA MET A 130 -0.90 -1.19 -21.85
C MET A 130 0.59 -1.16 -21.48
N PHE A 131 1.48 -1.58 -22.39
CA PHE A 131 2.92 -1.46 -22.19
C PHE A 131 3.38 0.01 -22.11
N GLY A 132 2.75 0.91 -22.86
CA GLY A 132 2.99 2.35 -22.72
C GLY A 132 2.62 2.89 -21.33
N LEU A 133 1.54 2.41 -20.71
CA LEU A 133 1.19 2.76 -19.33
C LEU A 133 2.23 2.25 -18.33
N VAL A 134 2.72 1.02 -18.50
CA VAL A 134 3.76 0.42 -17.65
C VAL A 134 5.07 1.19 -17.79
N ASP A 135 5.51 1.45 -19.02
CA ASP A 135 6.73 2.22 -19.30
C ASP A 135 6.67 3.62 -18.67
N GLY A 136 5.56 4.34 -18.87
CA GLY A 136 5.37 5.66 -18.29
C GLY A 136 5.35 5.66 -16.75
N ALA A 137 4.80 4.63 -16.12
CA ALA A 137 4.79 4.50 -14.66
C ALA A 137 6.18 4.16 -14.11
N LEU A 138 6.88 3.21 -14.72
CA LEU A 138 8.24 2.84 -14.33
C LEU A 138 9.21 4.00 -14.53
N ASN A 139 9.14 4.72 -15.64
CA ASN A 139 10.01 5.88 -15.89
C ASN A 139 9.86 6.96 -14.80
N GLY A 140 8.62 7.29 -14.41
CA GLY A 140 8.37 8.21 -13.29
C GLY A 140 8.93 7.69 -11.96
N PHE A 141 8.71 6.41 -11.67
CA PHE A 141 9.22 5.78 -10.45
C PHE A 141 10.75 5.76 -10.38
N VAL A 142 11.43 5.35 -11.46
CA VAL A 142 12.90 5.34 -11.54
C VAL A 142 13.48 6.74 -11.37
N ALA A 143 12.89 7.74 -12.04
CA ALA A 143 13.33 9.13 -11.91
C ALA A 143 13.26 9.62 -10.46
N GLU A 144 12.15 9.36 -9.77
CA GLU A 144 11.97 9.73 -8.38
C GLU A 144 12.90 8.97 -7.44
N MET A 145 13.06 7.66 -7.59
CA MET A 145 13.98 6.88 -6.75
C MET A 145 15.43 7.32 -6.91
N LYS A 146 15.83 7.72 -8.12
CA LYS A 146 17.14 8.35 -8.37
C LYS A 146 17.25 9.72 -7.71
N ALA A 147 16.22 10.56 -7.82
CA ALA A 147 16.19 11.89 -7.18
C ALA A 147 16.22 11.80 -5.64
N GLN A 148 15.59 10.78 -5.06
CA GLN A 148 15.67 10.44 -3.64
C GLN A 148 17.00 9.76 -3.24
N LYS A 149 17.90 9.49 -4.19
CA LYS A 149 19.20 8.82 -3.99
C LYS A 149 19.09 7.43 -3.37
N ILE A 150 18.00 6.71 -3.64
CA ILE A 150 17.71 5.38 -3.05
C ILE A 150 17.60 4.27 -4.10
N TRP A 151 17.70 4.59 -5.40
CA TRP A 151 17.54 3.63 -6.51
C TRP A 151 18.33 2.33 -6.36
N ASN A 152 19.57 2.39 -5.87
CA ASN A 152 20.41 1.20 -5.70
C ASN A 152 19.94 0.26 -4.56
N ASN A 153 18.94 0.67 -3.79
CA ASN A 153 18.34 -0.10 -2.70
C ASN A 153 16.91 -0.55 -3.04
N VAL A 154 16.49 -0.42 -4.30
CA VAL A 154 15.15 -0.78 -4.77
C VAL A 154 15.24 -1.91 -5.79
N VAL A 155 14.42 -2.94 -5.62
CA VAL A 155 14.22 -4.01 -6.59
C VAL A 155 12.77 -3.96 -7.06
N VAL A 156 12.56 -3.94 -8.38
CA VAL A 156 11.24 -4.05 -9.00
C VAL A 156 11.18 -5.37 -9.74
N ALA A 157 10.20 -6.20 -9.39
CA ALA A 157 9.92 -7.46 -10.07
C ALA A 157 8.47 -7.45 -10.56
N SER A 158 8.22 -8.01 -11.74
CA SER A 158 6.88 -8.19 -12.30
C SER A 158 6.58 -9.67 -12.49
N SER A 159 5.30 -10.01 -12.37
CA SER A 159 4.78 -11.35 -12.64
C SER A 159 3.41 -11.23 -13.30
N SER A 160 3.04 -12.22 -14.11
CA SER A 160 1.70 -12.36 -14.69
C SER A 160 1.12 -13.70 -14.25
N GLU A 161 -0.20 -13.75 -14.01
CA GLU A 161 -0.90 -14.99 -13.67
C GLU A 161 -1.17 -15.89 -14.89
N PHE A 162 -1.18 -15.32 -16.10
CA PHE A 162 -1.37 -16.08 -17.34
C PHE A 162 -0.52 -15.52 -18.50
N ALA A 163 -0.38 -16.33 -19.54
CA ALA A 163 0.17 -15.94 -20.83
C ALA A 163 -0.88 -16.17 -21.93
N ARG A 164 -0.71 -15.52 -23.09
CA ARG A 164 -1.65 -15.64 -24.22
C ARG A 164 -0.94 -16.09 -25.49
N THR A 165 -1.62 -16.89 -26.30
CA THR A 165 -1.21 -17.22 -27.67
C THR A 165 -1.36 -16.00 -28.58
N LEU A 166 -0.53 -15.88 -29.62
CA LEU A 166 -0.60 -14.74 -30.55
C LEU A 166 -1.80 -14.79 -31.50
N ASP A 167 -2.44 -15.96 -31.62
CA ASP A 167 -3.61 -16.17 -32.46
C ASP A 167 -4.88 -15.60 -31.81
N SER A 168 -5.71 -14.95 -32.63
CA SER A 168 -7.07 -14.60 -32.24
C SER A 168 -7.91 -15.86 -32.14
N ASN A 169 -8.81 -15.90 -31.16
CA ASN A 169 -9.96 -16.82 -31.20
C ASN A 169 -10.83 -16.53 -32.43
#